data_AF-A0A8R1XPV2-F1
#
_entry.id   AF-A0A8R1XPV2-F1
#
_cell.length_a   1.000
_cell.length_b   1.000
_cell.length_c   1.000
_cell.angle_alpha   90.00
_cell.angle_beta   90.00
_cell.angle_gamma   90.00
#
_symmetry.space_group_name_H-M   'P 1'
#
loop_
_entity.id
_entity.type
_entity.pdbx_description
1 polymer ?
#
loop_
_entity_poly.entity_id
_entity_poly.type
_entity_poly.pdbx_seq_one_letter_code
_entity_poly.pdbx_strand_id
1 'polypeptide(L)'
;MTSNPVASMVELADQYKSEFENGISNLMKHAISFVNLASKAGTYRQFNIFHQELLKQRDEMMIKIRDTQSVLPDLDTTKLMSAFCWMAIMLLGQSFGAFFGGILFSPLLGFFVSSSDAVFLAYFILPLIIYYFLHLPLEVTAKNDLLRRHVLFFFAAFEGLLTGYIFSDTNLIGMPPIAALTPMAIGLIPHFGSSIIDKNRAKLLCLSVGGGFLLHLALGTIIDLSLPYLLLTGLYGLIGFTILQLYVNNAEEDLTLTHIHQFSFVCAVMFSQAFIYAIFGFDEKELTDGASRSFLLSFL
;
A
#
# COMPACT_ATOMS: atom_id res chain seq x y z
N MET A 1 31.60 -4.02 -2.76
CA MET A 1 31.79 -4.26 -1.32
C MET A 1 30.40 -4.39 -0.73
N THR A 2 29.93 -5.61 -0.46
CA THR A 2 28.63 -5.79 0.20
C THR A 2 28.75 -5.21 1.60
N SER A 3 28.11 -4.07 1.86
CA SER A 3 27.88 -3.63 3.23
C SER A 3 27.25 -4.80 4.00
N ASN A 4 27.60 -4.95 5.28
CA ASN A 4 26.95 -5.93 6.14
C ASN A 4 25.42 -5.71 6.04
N PRO A 5 24.61 -6.70 5.61
CA PRO A 5 23.17 -6.51 5.47
C PRO A 5 22.48 -5.95 6.72
N VAL A 6 22.95 -6.37 7.90
CA VAL A 6 22.47 -5.87 9.20
C VAL A 6 22.83 -4.39 9.38
N ALA A 7 24.04 -3.97 9.01
CA ALA A 7 24.46 -2.58 9.14
C ALA A 7 23.62 -1.65 8.26
N SER A 8 23.35 -2.05 7.01
CA SER A 8 22.49 -1.27 6.11
C SER A 8 21.02 -1.23 6.59
N MET A 9 20.52 -2.29 7.23
CA MET A 9 19.20 -2.29 7.85
C MET A 9 19.15 -1.32 9.04
N VAL A 10 20.18 -1.31 9.90
CA VAL A 10 20.27 -0.37 11.04
C VAL A 10 20.36 1.07 10.54
N GLU A 11 21.20 1.33 9.54
CA GLU A 11 21.30 2.66 8.91
C GLU A 11 19.96 3.13 8.35
N LEU A 12 19.21 2.25 7.68
CA LEU A 12 17.88 2.55 7.19
C LEU A 12 16.89 2.86 8.33
N ALA A 13 16.96 2.10 9.43
CA ALA A 13 16.13 2.34 10.61
C ALA A 13 16.44 3.68 11.29
N ASP A 14 17.72 4.02 11.42
CA ASP A 14 18.18 5.32 11.95
C ASP A 14 17.77 6.48 11.04
N GLN A 15 17.85 6.28 9.71
CA GLN A 15 17.34 7.23 8.73
C GLN A 15 15.84 7.46 8.95
N TYR A 16 15.02 6.40 8.98
CA TYR A 16 13.58 6.54 9.18
C TYR A 16 13.23 7.19 10.50
N LYS A 17 13.93 6.86 11.58
CA LYS A 17 13.75 7.53 12.87
C LYS A 17 14.00 9.04 12.76
N SER A 18 15.13 9.45 12.19
CA SER A 18 15.48 10.86 11.97
C SER A 18 14.47 11.56 11.05
N GLU A 19 13.98 10.87 10.03
CA GLU A 19 12.96 11.37 9.12
C GLU A 19 11.64 11.64 9.84
N PHE A 20 11.16 10.72 10.69
CA PHE A 20 9.94 10.94 11.48
C PHE A 20 10.10 12.07 12.51
N GLU A 21 11.27 12.23 13.12
CA GLU A 21 11.56 13.35 14.03
C GLU A 21 11.52 14.71 13.32
N ASN A 22 11.96 14.79 12.07
CA ASN A 22 12.08 16.05 11.32
C ASN A 22 10.91 16.32 10.34
N GLY A 23 10.17 15.29 9.94
CA GLY A 23 9.27 15.29 8.79
C GLY A 23 8.05 16.20 8.92
N ILE A 24 7.44 16.24 10.12
CA ILE A 24 6.25 17.06 10.39
C ILE A 24 6.52 18.55 10.13
N SER A 25 7.71 19.04 10.52
CA SER A 25 8.09 20.46 10.35
C SER A 25 8.22 20.87 8.87
N ASN A 26 8.55 19.92 7.99
CA ASN A 26 8.75 20.16 6.56
C ASN A 26 7.43 20.12 5.78
N LEU A 27 6.49 19.27 6.16
CA LEU A 27 5.19 19.15 5.49
C LEU A 27 4.38 20.44 5.56
N MET A 28 4.28 21.06 6.74
CA MET A 28 3.49 22.27 6.95
C MET A 28 3.92 23.42 6.02
N LYS A 29 5.22 23.51 5.69
CA LYS A 29 5.74 24.57 4.81
C LYS A 29 5.34 24.39 3.34
N HIS A 30 5.10 23.16 2.88
CA HIS A 30 4.82 22.86 1.46
C HIS A 30 3.33 22.65 1.16
N ALA A 31 2.48 22.41 2.16
CA ALA A 31 1.03 22.37 1.96
C ALA A 31 0.52 23.66 1.28
N ILE A 32 1.12 24.81 1.61
CA ILE A 32 0.80 26.12 1.02
C ILE A 32 1.20 26.19 -0.46
N SER A 33 2.32 25.60 -0.88
CA SER A 33 2.75 25.64 -2.29
C SER A 33 1.88 24.74 -3.18
N PHE A 34 1.39 23.61 -2.65
CA PHE A 34 0.51 22.71 -3.37
C PHE A 34 -0.83 23.36 -3.76
N VAL A 35 -1.47 24.06 -2.82
CA VAL A 35 -2.75 24.78 -3.08
C VAL A 35 -2.58 25.79 -4.22
N ASN A 36 -1.44 26.47 -4.28
CA ASN A 36 -1.16 27.45 -5.35
C ASN A 36 -0.90 26.78 -6.72
N LEU A 37 -0.20 25.63 -6.75
CA LEU A 37 0.09 24.89 -7.98
C LEU A 37 -1.15 24.22 -8.58
N ALA A 38 -2.03 23.66 -7.73
CA ALA A 38 -3.26 22.99 -8.17
C ALA A 38 -4.19 23.94 -8.94
N SER A 39 -4.18 25.23 -8.61
CA SER A 39 -4.97 26.26 -9.31
C SER A 39 -4.60 26.43 -10.79
N LYS A 40 -3.42 25.95 -11.22
CA LYS A 40 -2.86 26.16 -12.56
C LYS A 40 -3.07 24.98 -13.53
N ALA A 41 -3.66 23.87 -13.07
CA ALA A 41 -3.88 22.68 -13.90
C ALA A 41 -5.04 22.90 -14.89
N GLY A 42 -4.73 22.83 -16.19
CA GLY A 42 -5.61 23.17 -17.29
C GLY A 42 -6.63 22.10 -17.70
N THR A 43 -7.56 22.54 -18.54
CA THR A 43 -8.87 21.99 -18.91
C THR A 43 -8.87 20.76 -19.84
N TYR A 44 -9.97 19.99 -19.78
CA TYR A 44 -10.57 18.93 -20.66
C TYR A 44 -9.83 18.39 -21.91
N ARG A 45 -9.10 19.20 -22.68
CA ARG A 45 -8.35 18.76 -23.88
C ARG A 45 -7.28 17.72 -23.56
N GLN A 46 -6.90 17.62 -22.29
CA GLN A 46 -5.96 16.65 -21.76
C GLN A 46 -6.53 15.22 -21.67
N PHE A 47 -7.85 15.02 -21.65
CA PHE A 47 -8.44 13.69 -21.42
C PHE A 47 -8.15 12.68 -22.54
N ASN A 48 -8.30 13.05 -23.82
CA ASN A 48 -8.06 12.10 -24.92
C ASN A 48 -6.58 11.71 -25.04
N ILE A 49 -5.68 12.68 -24.84
CA ILE A 49 -4.24 12.44 -24.80
C ILE A 49 -3.91 11.54 -23.61
N PHE A 50 -4.48 11.84 -22.44
CA PHE A 50 -4.34 11.04 -21.24
C PHE A 50 -4.87 9.61 -21.43
N HIS A 51 -6.02 9.43 -22.07
CA HIS A 51 -6.58 8.11 -22.33
C HIS A 51 -5.68 7.27 -23.24
N GLN A 52 -5.13 7.85 -24.31
CA GLN A 52 -4.17 7.17 -25.18
C GLN A 52 -2.87 6.83 -24.44
N GLU A 53 -2.37 7.75 -23.62
CA GLU A 53 -1.17 7.51 -22.81
C GLU A 53 -1.40 6.40 -21.78
N LEU A 54 -2.57 6.37 -21.13
CA LEU A 54 -2.95 5.30 -20.21
C LEU A 54 -3.01 3.94 -20.91
N LEU A 55 -3.55 3.87 -22.14
CA LEU A 55 -3.59 2.62 -22.90
C LEU A 55 -2.18 2.12 -23.24
N LYS A 56 -1.30 3.03 -23.68
CA LYS A 56 0.10 2.72 -23.98
C LYS A 56 0.85 2.25 -22.72
N GLN A 57 0.71 2.99 -21.61
CA GLN A 57 1.29 2.62 -20.33
C GLN A 57 0.79 1.26 -19.85
N ARG A 58 -0.50 0.94 -20.06
CA ARG A 58 -1.07 -0.38 -19.73
C ARG A 58 -0.40 -1.49 -20.54
N ASP A 59 -0.23 -1.32 -21.85
CA ASP A 59 0.45 -2.32 -22.69
C ASP A 59 1.91 -2.53 -22.26
N GLU A 60 2.65 -1.46 -22.01
CA GLU A 60 4.03 -1.51 -21.53
C GLU A 60 4.14 -2.17 -20.14
N MET A 61 3.25 -1.81 -19.23
CA MET A 61 3.16 -2.39 -17.89
C MET A 61 2.88 -3.89 -17.96
N MET A 62 1.96 -4.32 -18.82
CA MET A 62 1.65 -5.74 -19.01
C MET A 62 2.84 -6.53 -19.56
N ILE A 63 3.62 -5.95 -20.47
CA ILE A 63 4.86 -6.56 -20.96
C ILE A 63 5.87 -6.71 -19.80
N LYS A 64 6.08 -5.64 -19.03
CA LYS A 64 6.99 -5.64 -17.87
C LYS A 64 6.57 -6.69 -16.82
N ILE A 65 5.30 -6.77 -16.46
CA ILE A 65 4.81 -7.75 -15.46
C ILE A 65 5.01 -9.20 -15.92
N ARG A 66 4.83 -9.46 -17.22
CA ARG A 66 4.96 -10.80 -17.80
C ARG A 66 6.41 -11.24 -18.00
N ASP A 67 7.34 -10.30 -18.08
CA ASP A 67 8.76 -10.63 -18.19
C ASP A 67 9.29 -11.20 -16.87
N THR A 68 9.36 -12.52 -16.81
CA THR A 68 9.84 -13.29 -15.67
C THR A 68 11.21 -13.94 -15.93
N GLN A 69 11.76 -13.78 -17.14
CA GLN A 69 12.88 -14.58 -17.63
C GLN A 69 14.09 -13.76 -18.07
N SER A 70 13.95 -12.45 -18.29
CA SER A 70 15.10 -11.61 -18.61
C SER A 70 16.14 -11.62 -17.49
N VAL A 71 17.39 -11.41 -17.90
CA VAL A 71 18.52 -11.28 -16.97
C VAL A 71 18.23 -10.10 -16.05
N LEU A 72 18.34 -10.32 -14.74
CA LEU A 72 18.22 -9.23 -13.77
C LEU A 72 19.29 -8.16 -14.08
N PRO A 73 18.93 -6.87 -14.17
CA PRO A 73 19.92 -5.81 -14.08
C PRO A 73 20.70 -5.93 -12.76
N ASP A 74 21.83 -5.22 -12.62
CA ASP A 74 22.59 -5.23 -11.38
C ASP A 74 21.75 -4.62 -10.25
N LEU A 75 20.99 -5.48 -9.56
CA LEU A 75 19.94 -5.08 -8.63
C LEU A 75 20.58 -4.58 -7.34
N ASP A 76 20.43 -3.29 -7.08
CA ASP A 76 20.80 -2.71 -5.80
C ASP A 76 19.78 -3.15 -4.73
N THR A 77 20.13 -4.20 -3.97
CA THR A 77 19.26 -4.74 -2.93
C THR A 77 19.03 -3.76 -1.78
N THR A 78 19.91 -2.78 -1.58
CA THR A 78 19.73 -1.74 -0.54
C THR A 78 18.64 -0.77 -0.96
N LYS A 79 18.62 -0.34 -2.22
CA LYS A 79 17.54 0.50 -2.77
C LYS A 79 16.20 -0.25 -2.78
N LEU A 80 16.21 -1.52 -3.19
CA LEU A 80 15.02 -2.37 -3.14
C LEU A 80 14.48 -2.47 -1.71
N MET A 81 15.36 -2.77 -0.75
CA MET A 81 15.01 -2.85 0.67
C MET A 81 14.39 -1.54 1.16
N SER A 82 15.05 -0.40 0.89
CA SER A 82 14.53 0.92 1.27
C SER A 82 13.14 1.17 0.69
N ALA A 83 12.94 0.96 -0.61
CA ALA A 83 11.67 1.20 -1.27
C ALA A 83 10.51 0.35 -0.69
N PHE A 84 10.73 -0.95 -0.53
CA PHE A 84 9.71 -1.88 -0.05
C PHE A 84 9.51 -1.82 1.47
N CYS A 85 10.55 -1.58 2.27
CA CYS A 85 10.37 -1.31 3.70
C CYS A 85 9.58 -0.01 3.94
N TRP A 86 9.74 1.01 3.09
CA TRP A 86 8.90 2.20 3.16
C TRP A 86 7.43 1.89 2.84
N MET A 87 7.16 1.04 1.83
CA MET A 87 5.78 0.57 1.57
C MET A 87 5.20 -0.18 2.80
N ALA A 88 6.01 -0.99 3.48
CA ALA A 88 5.59 -1.64 4.71
C ALA A 88 5.25 -0.63 5.82
N ILE A 89 6.06 0.42 5.99
CA ILE A 89 5.80 1.51 6.94
C ILE A 89 4.51 2.26 6.59
N MET A 90 4.28 2.54 5.30
CA MET A 90 3.04 3.15 4.82
C MET A 90 1.82 2.30 5.18
N LEU A 91 1.88 0.97 4.97
CA LEU A 91 0.81 0.05 5.31
C LEU A 91 0.63 -0.14 6.83
N LEU A 92 1.71 -0.03 7.62
CA LEU A 92 1.57 0.03 9.09
C LEU A 92 0.84 1.32 9.49
N GLY A 93 1.21 2.46 8.90
CA GLY A 93 0.49 3.72 9.06
C GLY A 93 -0.99 3.60 8.70
N GLN A 94 -1.31 2.92 7.61
CA GLN A 94 -2.69 2.59 7.21
C GLN A 94 -3.40 1.74 8.27
N SER A 95 -2.79 0.67 8.77
CA SER A 95 -3.39 -0.16 9.82
C SER A 95 -3.65 0.63 11.11
N PHE A 96 -2.72 1.52 11.51
CA PHE A 96 -2.93 2.43 12.64
C PHE A 96 -4.09 3.38 12.38
N GLY A 97 -4.15 3.98 11.19
CA GLY A 97 -5.27 4.81 10.76
C GLY A 97 -6.60 4.06 10.89
N ALA A 98 -6.68 2.83 10.36
CA ALA A 98 -7.87 2.01 10.37
C ALA A 98 -8.35 1.68 11.78
N PHE A 99 -7.43 1.38 12.69
CA PHE A 99 -7.75 1.23 14.11
C PHE A 99 -8.42 2.49 14.67
N PHE A 100 -7.85 3.67 14.44
CA PHE A 100 -8.41 4.93 14.92
C PHE A 100 -9.75 5.26 14.26
N GLY A 101 -9.88 5.08 12.95
CA GLY A 101 -11.08 5.36 12.20
C GLY A 101 -12.25 4.44 12.56
N GLY A 102 -11.98 3.15 12.73
CA GLY A 102 -13.00 2.16 13.02
C GLY A 102 -13.44 2.11 14.48
N ILE A 103 -12.51 2.28 15.41
CA ILE A 103 -12.79 2.07 16.84
C ILE A 103 -12.90 3.40 17.59
N LEU A 104 -11.89 4.27 17.50
CA LEU A 104 -11.81 5.45 18.38
C LEU A 104 -12.65 6.63 17.89
N PHE A 105 -12.59 6.91 16.58
CA PHE A 105 -13.15 8.11 15.99
C PHE A 105 -14.38 7.85 15.11
N SER A 106 -14.85 6.61 14.98
CA SER A 106 -16.03 6.31 14.14
C SER A 106 -17.25 7.21 14.47
N PRO A 107 -17.67 7.36 15.75
CA PRO A 107 -18.79 8.25 16.08
C PRO A 107 -18.52 9.73 15.76
N LEU A 108 -17.27 10.17 15.90
CA LEU A 108 -16.88 11.55 15.63
C LEU A 108 -16.86 11.84 14.13
N LEU A 109 -16.30 10.93 13.33
CA LEU A 109 -16.27 11.03 11.88
C LEU A 109 -17.68 10.99 11.30
N GLY A 110 -18.56 10.16 11.85
CA GLY A 110 -19.97 10.09 11.46
C GLY A 110 -20.78 11.35 11.72
N PHE A 111 -20.31 12.27 12.57
CA PHE A 111 -20.91 13.58 12.72
C PHE A 111 -20.62 14.51 11.52
N PHE A 112 -19.44 14.37 10.89
CA PHE A 112 -18.99 15.27 9.83
C PHE A 112 -19.14 14.69 8.42
N VAL A 113 -19.02 13.38 8.28
CA VAL A 113 -18.92 12.69 6.98
C VAL A 113 -19.78 11.44 7.01
N SER A 114 -20.74 11.33 6.10
CA SER A 114 -21.51 10.09 5.96
C SER A 114 -20.64 8.94 5.44
N SER A 115 -21.00 7.69 5.69
CA SER A 115 -20.24 6.54 5.18
C SER A 115 -20.12 6.55 3.64
N SER A 116 -21.15 7.04 2.95
CA SER A 116 -21.13 7.20 1.48
C SER A 116 -20.11 8.25 1.04
N ASP A 117 -20.07 9.40 1.70
CA ASP A 117 -19.09 10.45 1.41
C ASP A 117 -17.66 9.99 1.71
N ALA A 118 -17.48 9.22 2.79
CA ALA A 118 -16.19 8.63 3.13
C ALA A 118 -15.71 7.65 2.05
N VAL A 119 -16.61 6.82 1.49
CA VAL A 119 -16.30 5.93 0.35
C VAL A 119 -15.83 6.73 -0.86
N PHE A 120 -16.56 7.79 -1.23
CA PHE A 120 -16.13 8.65 -2.35
C PHE A 120 -14.79 9.32 -2.08
N LEU A 121 -14.54 9.75 -0.84
CA LEU A 121 -13.29 10.39 -0.45
C LEU A 121 -12.10 9.43 -0.53
N ALA A 122 -12.24 8.23 0.07
CA ALA A 122 -11.19 7.22 0.19
C ALA A 122 -10.84 6.53 -1.14
N TYR A 123 -11.83 6.21 -1.96
CA TYR A 123 -11.58 5.40 -3.18
C TYR A 123 -11.41 6.23 -4.45
N PHE A 124 -11.75 7.52 -4.43
CA PHE A 124 -11.69 8.37 -5.62
C PHE A 124 -10.95 9.68 -5.38
N ILE A 125 -11.46 10.54 -4.49
CA ILE A 125 -10.97 11.92 -4.36
C ILE A 125 -9.51 11.95 -3.88
N LEU A 126 -9.22 11.25 -2.78
CA LEU A 126 -7.91 11.30 -2.15
C LEU A 126 -6.83 10.59 -2.99
N PRO A 127 -7.06 9.37 -3.55
CA PRO A 127 -6.12 8.76 -4.49
C PRO A 127 -5.82 9.66 -5.70
N LEU A 128 -6.83 10.34 -6.23
CA LEU A 128 -6.67 11.25 -7.37
C LEU A 128 -5.84 12.49 -7.01
N ILE A 129 -6.04 13.09 -5.84
CA ILE A 129 -5.21 14.20 -5.34
C ILE A 129 -3.74 13.77 -5.23
N ILE A 130 -3.48 12.59 -4.65
CA ILE A 130 -2.11 12.07 -4.49
C ILE A 130 -1.48 11.73 -5.84
N TYR A 131 -2.24 11.12 -6.74
CA TYR A 131 -1.79 10.86 -8.11
C TYR A 131 -1.33 12.15 -8.80
N TYR A 132 -2.12 13.23 -8.73
CA TYR A 132 -1.72 14.52 -9.28
C TYR A 132 -0.50 15.12 -8.58
N PHE A 133 -0.41 15.02 -7.25
CA PHE A 133 0.74 15.48 -6.49
C PHE A 133 2.04 14.80 -6.94
N LEU A 134 2.03 13.48 -7.16
CA LEU A 134 3.20 12.72 -7.61
C LEU A 134 3.67 13.12 -9.01
N HIS A 135 2.75 13.55 -9.88
CA HIS A 135 3.05 14.00 -11.25
C HIS A 135 3.47 15.48 -11.32
N LEU A 136 3.53 16.20 -10.19
CA LEU A 136 4.08 17.55 -10.19
C LEU A 136 5.57 17.51 -10.58
N PRO A 137 6.02 18.40 -11.47
CA PRO A 137 7.42 18.50 -11.91
C PRO A 137 8.26 19.14 -10.81
N LEU A 138 8.52 18.38 -9.75
CA LEU A 138 9.42 18.76 -8.67
C LEU A 138 10.84 18.33 -9.03
N GLU A 139 11.82 19.17 -8.70
CA GLU A 139 13.24 18.84 -8.89
C GLU A 139 13.63 17.59 -8.09
N VAL A 140 14.47 16.73 -8.67
CA VAL A 140 14.98 15.52 -8.01
C VAL A 140 16.01 15.90 -6.96
N THR A 141 15.53 16.21 -5.75
CA THR A 141 16.34 16.58 -4.58
C THR A 141 15.96 15.73 -3.38
N ALA A 142 16.89 15.50 -2.45
CA ALA A 142 16.63 14.76 -1.21
C ALA A 142 15.46 15.35 -0.40
N LYS A 143 15.27 16.67 -0.45
CA LYS A 143 14.16 17.36 0.23
C LYS A 143 12.80 17.03 -0.40
N ASN A 144 12.71 16.98 -1.73
CA ASN A 144 11.46 16.67 -2.43
C ASN A 144 11.12 15.18 -2.35
N ASP A 145 12.13 14.32 -2.36
CA ASP A 145 12.00 12.88 -2.10
C ASP A 145 11.46 12.61 -0.69
N LEU A 146 12.02 13.25 0.35
CA LEU A 146 11.51 13.20 1.71
C LEU A 146 10.06 13.68 1.82
N LEU A 147 9.73 14.78 1.13
CA LEU A 147 8.38 15.33 1.08
C LEU A 147 7.39 14.32 0.48
N ARG A 148 7.74 13.72 -0.66
CA ARG A 148 6.91 12.71 -1.34
C ARG A 148 6.67 11.49 -0.45
N ARG A 149 7.73 10.97 0.20
CA ARG A 149 7.62 9.87 1.17
C ARG A 149 6.63 10.18 2.28
N HIS A 150 6.73 11.36 2.89
CA HIS A 150 5.86 11.73 4.01
C HIS A 150 4.42 11.98 3.56
N VAL A 151 4.20 12.66 2.43
CA VAL A 151 2.86 12.83 1.87
C VAL A 151 2.21 11.46 1.62
N LEU A 152 2.96 10.49 1.09
CA LEU A 152 2.48 9.13 0.90
C LEU A 152 2.19 8.39 2.21
N PHE A 153 3.01 8.58 3.25
CA PHE A 153 2.75 8.02 4.57
C PHE A 153 1.46 8.59 5.18
N PHE A 154 1.28 9.92 5.16
CA PHE A 154 0.07 10.56 5.68
C PHE A 154 -1.16 10.22 4.85
N PHE A 155 -1.02 10.08 3.53
CA PHE A 155 -2.05 9.52 2.67
C PHE A 155 -2.47 8.13 3.17
N ALA A 156 -1.52 7.20 3.29
CA ALA A 156 -1.82 5.84 3.73
C ALA A 156 -2.47 5.80 5.13
N ALA A 157 -1.98 6.61 6.07
CA ALA A 157 -2.56 6.70 7.42
C ALA A 157 -3.98 7.30 7.42
N PHE A 158 -4.22 8.36 6.64
CA PHE A 158 -5.54 8.97 6.55
C PHE A 158 -6.54 8.10 5.78
N GLU A 159 -6.08 7.39 4.73
CA GLU A 159 -6.85 6.34 4.07
C GLU A 159 -7.20 5.21 5.01
N GLY A 160 -6.26 4.79 5.86
CA GLY A 160 -6.53 3.91 6.98
C GLY A 160 -7.69 4.42 7.82
N LEU A 161 -7.62 5.67 8.27
CA LEU A 161 -8.68 6.29 9.06
C LEU A 161 -10.04 6.29 8.36
N LEU A 162 -10.10 6.63 7.06
CA LEU A 162 -11.36 6.60 6.31
C LEU A 162 -11.88 5.17 6.13
N THR A 163 -11.03 4.24 5.72
CA THR A 163 -11.42 2.83 5.49
C THR A 163 -11.83 2.14 6.79
N GLY A 164 -11.16 2.42 7.90
CA GLY A 164 -11.56 1.96 9.23
C GLY A 164 -12.95 2.47 9.60
N TYR A 165 -13.24 3.76 9.35
CA TYR A 165 -14.57 4.32 9.58
C TYR A 165 -15.64 3.68 8.66
N ILE A 166 -15.35 3.53 7.37
CA ILE A 166 -16.24 2.89 6.38
C ILE A 166 -16.64 1.48 6.82
N PHE A 167 -15.69 0.69 7.33
CA PHE A 167 -15.91 -0.68 7.78
C PHE A 167 -16.15 -0.80 9.29
N SER A 168 -16.46 0.30 10.00
CA SER A 168 -16.59 0.26 11.46
C SER A 168 -17.72 -0.63 11.98
N ASP A 169 -18.80 -0.78 11.20
CA ASP A 169 -19.92 -1.70 11.49
C ASP A 169 -19.80 -3.03 10.70
N THR A 170 -18.68 -3.29 10.01
CA THR A 170 -18.51 -4.47 9.16
C THR A 170 -17.36 -5.33 9.65
N ASN A 171 -17.64 -6.58 9.98
CA ASN A 171 -16.66 -7.56 10.42
C ASN A 171 -16.35 -8.60 9.35
N LEU A 172 -15.16 -9.21 9.43
CA LEU A 172 -14.78 -10.38 8.65
C LEU A 172 -14.71 -11.61 9.56
N ILE A 173 -14.88 -12.79 8.97
CA ILE A 173 -14.61 -14.04 9.68
C ILE A 173 -13.10 -14.14 9.89
N GLY A 174 -12.69 -14.12 11.16
CA GLY A 174 -11.28 -14.12 11.54
C GLY A 174 -10.61 -12.75 11.38
N MET A 175 -9.34 -12.65 11.80
CA MET A 175 -8.57 -11.41 11.65
C MET A 175 -7.97 -11.33 10.24
N PRO A 176 -7.98 -10.17 9.58
CA PRO A 176 -7.34 -10.03 8.26
C PRO A 176 -5.80 -10.12 8.35
N PRO A 177 -5.12 -10.57 7.28
CA PRO A 177 -3.65 -10.63 7.23
C PRO A 177 -3.02 -9.23 7.29
N ILE A 178 -1.84 -9.15 7.93
CA ILE A 178 -1.09 -7.89 8.06
C ILE A 178 -0.48 -7.51 6.70
N ALA A 179 -1.09 -6.55 6.00
CA ALA A 179 -0.70 -6.17 4.64
C ALA A 179 0.78 -5.75 4.52
N ALA A 180 1.34 -5.12 5.56
CA ALA A 180 2.74 -4.70 5.62
C ALA A 180 3.76 -5.86 5.52
N LEU A 181 3.35 -7.09 5.81
CA LEU A 181 4.23 -8.25 5.81
C LEU A 181 4.78 -8.58 4.42
N THR A 182 3.97 -8.43 3.37
CA THR A 182 4.40 -8.71 1.99
C THR A 182 5.53 -7.79 1.52
N PRO A 183 5.37 -6.45 1.53
CA PRO A 183 6.47 -5.58 1.12
C PRO A 183 7.66 -5.68 2.08
N MET A 184 7.45 -5.94 3.37
CA MET A 184 8.56 -6.20 4.29
C MET A 184 9.39 -7.41 3.86
N ALA A 185 8.72 -8.53 3.50
CA ALA A 185 9.39 -9.72 2.99
C ALA A 185 10.14 -9.44 1.67
N ILE A 186 9.53 -8.67 0.77
CA ILE A 186 10.14 -8.29 -0.51
C ILE A 186 11.36 -7.38 -0.32
N GLY A 187 11.36 -6.50 0.67
CA GLY A 187 12.52 -5.66 0.97
C GLY A 187 13.65 -6.44 1.65
N LEU A 188 13.33 -7.25 2.65
CA LEU A 188 14.34 -7.89 3.51
C LEU A 188 14.91 -9.19 2.93
N ILE A 189 14.07 -10.08 2.38
CA ILE A 189 14.53 -11.40 1.93
C ILE A 189 15.61 -11.28 0.85
N PRO A 190 15.45 -10.44 -0.19
CA PRO A 190 16.49 -10.30 -1.19
C PRO A 190 17.77 -9.63 -0.70
N HIS A 191 17.68 -8.75 0.28
CA HIS A 191 18.83 -8.09 0.87
C HIS A 191 19.70 -9.08 1.67
N PHE A 192 19.09 -9.86 2.55
CA PHE A 192 19.79 -10.90 3.32
C PHE A 192 20.15 -12.13 2.48
N GLY A 193 19.36 -12.44 1.46
CA GLY A 193 19.53 -13.58 0.56
C GLY A 193 20.24 -13.24 -0.76
N SER A 194 20.88 -12.07 -0.85
CA SER A 194 21.47 -11.55 -2.11
C SER A 194 22.46 -12.52 -2.76
N SER A 195 23.27 -13.22 -1.96
CA SER A 195 24.21 -14.24 -2.45
C SER A 195 23.54 -15.48 -3.04
N ILE A 196 22.32 -15.81 -2.60
CA ILE A 196 21.56 -16.98 -3.08
C ILE A 196 20.79 -16.63 -4.35
N ILE A 197 20.20 -15.42 -4.38
CA ILE A 197 19.43 -14.88 -5.50
C ILE A 197 20.35 -14.57 -6.66
N ASP A 198 21.48 -13.90 -6.40
CA ASP A 198 22.43 -13.43 -7.41
C ASP A 198 21.68 -12.67 -8.53
N LYS A 199 21.93 -12.97 -9.81
CA LYS A 199 21.23 -12.36 -10.96
C LYS A 199 20.04 -13.18 -11.46
N ASN A 200 19.50 -14.08 -10.63
CA ASN A 200 18.39 -14.94 -11.02
C ASN A 200 17.02 -14.35 -10.64
N ARG A 201 16.28 -13.86 -11.65
CA ARG A 201 14.96 -13.25 -11.49
C ARG A 201 13.92 -14.20 -10.87
N ALA A 202 13.92 -15.46 -11.28
CA ALA A 202 13.00 -16.46 -10.74
C ALA A 202 13.26 -16.72 -9.25
N LYS A 203 14.53 -16.75 -8.82
CA LYS A 203 14.87 -16.84 -7.40
C LYS A 203 14.45 -15.61 -6.62
N LEU A 204 14.66 -14.41 -7.17
CA LEU A 204 14.20 -13.16 -6.56
C LEU A 204 12.70 -13.23 -6.27
N LEU A 205 11.88 -13.52 -7.30
CA LEU A 205 10.42 -13.59 -7.18
C LEU A 205 9.96 -14.70 -6.24
N CYS A 206 10.52 -15.91 -6.38
CA CYS A 206 10.16 -17.07 -5.56
C CYS A 206 10.47 -16.83 -4.08
N LEU A 207 11.69 -16.35 -3.76
CA LEU A 207 12.09 -16.15 -2.37
C LEU A 207 11.39 -14.95 -1.73
N SER A 208 11.23 -13.84 -2.46
CA SER A 208 10.58 -12.64 -1.91
C SER A 208 9.07 -12.81 -1.76
N VAL A 209 8.35 -13.06 -2.86
CA VAL A 209 6.90 -13.17 -2.88
C VAL A 209 6.46 -14.48 -2.22
N GLY A 210 7.11 -15.60 -2.57
CA GLY A 210 6.82 -16.89 -1.95
C GLY A 210 7.20 -16.92 -0.47
N GLY A 211 8.32 -16.31 -0.09
CA GLY A 211 8.67 -16.14 1.33
C GLY A 211 7.66 -15.29 2.09
N GLY A 212 7.22 -14.16 1.51
CA GLY A 212 6.15 -13.33 2.09
C GLY A 212 4.83 -14.09 2.23
N PHE A 213 4.45 -14.87 1.22
CA PHE A 213 3.26 -15.73 1.27
C PHE A 213 3.35 -16.79 2.38
N LEU A 214 4.51 -17.44 2.52
CA LEU A 214 4.76 -18.41 3.61
C LEU A 214 4.71 -17.75 4.98
N LEU A 215 5.21 -16.51 5.13
CA LEU A 215 5.10 -15.77 6.39
C LEU A 215 3.65 -15.46 6.74
N HIS A 216 2.81 -15.10 5.76
CA HIS A 216 1.37 -14.97 5.98
C HIS A 216 0.74 -16.30 6.39
N LEU A 217 1.04 -17.40 5.69
CA LEU A 217 0.49 -18.70 6.07
C LEU A 217 0.88 -19.09 7.51
N ALA A 218 2.15 -18.88 7.89
CA ALA A 218 2.60 -19.14 9.25
C ALA A 218 1.83 -18.30 10.28
N LEU A 219 1.63 -17.00 10.02
CA LEU A 219 0.86 -16.14 10.91
C LEU A 219 -0.62 -16.55 10.96
N GLY A 220 -1.21 -16.88 9.81
CA GLY A 220 -2.59 -17.34 9.70
C GLY A 220 -2.83 -18.63 10.47
N THR A 221 -1.89 -19.59 10.45
CA THR A 221 -2.03 -20.83 11.24
C THR A 221 -2.07 -20.58 12.75
N ILE A 222 -1.53 -19.46 13.22
CA ILE A 222 -1.53 -19.08 14.64
C ILE A 222 -2.84 -18.36 15.01
N ILE A 223 -3.36 -17.50 14.12
CA ILE A 223 -4.48 -16.61 14.41
C ILE A 223 -5.84 -17.23 14.06
N ASP A 224 -5.95 -17.77 12.84
CA ASP A 224 -7.02 -18.61 12.27
C ASP A 224 -6.98 -18.43 10.73
N LEU A 225 -7.00 -19.53 9.97
CA LEU A 225 -6.93 -19.51 8.50
C LEU A 225 -8.35 -19.48 7.91
N SER A 226 -8.99 -18.32 7.95
CA SER A 226 -10.28 -18.12 7.31
C SER A 226 -10.15 -17.98 5.78
N LEU A 227 -11.25 -18.19 5.05
CA LEU A 227 -11.27 -17.98 3.60
C LEU A 227 -10.95 -16.51 3.21
N PRO A 228 -11.51 -15.47 3.86
CA PRO A 228 -11.10 -14.09 3.63
C PRO A 228 -9.60 -13.86 3.87
N TYR A 229 -9.01 -14.51 4.87
CA TYR A 229 -7.57 -14.43 5.14
C TYR A 229 -6.76 -14.94 3.94
N LEU A 230 -7.04 -16.16 3.49
CA LEU A 230 -6.32 -16.78 2.38
C LEU A 230 -6.44 -15.96 1.08
N LEU A 231 -7.63 -15.42 0.81
CA LEU A 231 -7.86 -14.58 -0.37
C LEU A 231 -7.09 -13.26 -0.29
N LEU A 232 -7.11 -12.56 0.85
CA LEU A 232 -6.32 -11.35 1.05
C LEU A 232 -4.82 -11.61 0.95
N THR A 233 -4.33 -12.70 1.54
CA THR A 233 -2.94 -13.11 1.43
C THR A 233 -2.54 -13.37 -0.03
N GLY A 234 -3.40 -14.04 -0.80
CA GLY A 234 -3.19 -14.25 -2.23
C GLY A 234 -3.15 -12.95 -3.02
N LEU A 235 -4.08 -12.02 -2.76
CA LEU A 235 -4.12 -10.70 -3.37
C LEU A 235 -2.88 -9.87 -3.04
N TYR A 236 -2.45 -9.85 -1.77
CA TYR A 236 -1.22 -9.16 -1.37
C TYR A 236 0.01 -9.76 -2.05
N GLY A 237 0.08 -11.09 -2.18
CA GLY A 237 1.13 -11.77 -2.94
C GLY A 237 1.14 -11.35 -4.42
N LEU A 238 -0.03 -11.28 -5.06
CA LEU A 238 -0.16 -10.83 -6.45
C LEU A 238 0.25 -9.35 -6.63
N ILE A 239 -0.13 -8.48 -5.70
CA ILE A 239 0.28 -7.07 -5.67
C ILE A 239 1.80 -7.00 -5.50
N GLY A 240 2.35 -7.73 -4.53
CA GLY A 240 3.79 -7.81 -4.28
C GLY A 240 4.57 -8.26 -5.50
N PHE A 241 4.12 -9.32 -6.17
CA PHE A 241 4.68 -9.79 -7.43
C PHE A 241 4.64 -8.69 -8.49
N THR A 242 3.47 -8.08 -8.71
CA THR A 242 3.26 -7.07 -9.75
C THR A 242 4.18 -5.87 -9.55
N ILE A 243 4.20 -5.31 -8.35
CA ILE A 243 5.02 -4.13 -8.03
C ILE A 243 6.51 -4.46 -8.05
N LEU A 244 6.93 -5.65 -7.61
CA LEU A 244 8.32 -6.09 -7.71
C LEU A 244 8.77 -6.22 -9.16
N GLN A 245 7.93 -6.78 -10.05
CA GLN A 245 8.25 -6.86 -11.48
C GLN A 245 8.42 -5.48 -12.10
N LEU A 246 7.50 -4.55 -11.78
CA LEU A 246 7.59 -3.18 -12.27
C LEU A 246 8.83 -2.47 -11.73
N TYR A 247 9.13 -2.64 -10.45
CA TYR A 247 10.33 -2.05 -9.84
C TYR A 247 11.61 -2.55 -10.51
N VAL A 248 11.77 -3.86 -10.66
CA VAL A 248 12.98 -4.48 -11.23
C VAL A 248 13.18 -4.11 -12.70
N ASN A 249 12.10 -4.10 -13.50
CA ASN A 249 12.19 -3.69 -14.91
C ASN A 249 12.51 -2.22 -15.11
N ASN A 250 12.28 -1.40 -14.08
CA ASN A 250 12.53 0.02 -14.11
C ASN A 250 13.66 0.42 -13.14
N ALA A 251 14.53 -0.52 -12.75
CA ALA A 251 15.58 -0.28 -11.77
C ALA A 251 16.61 0.78 -12.23
N GLU A 252 16.71 1.03 -13.53
CA GLU A 252 17.53 2.10 -14.12
C GLU A 252 16.81 3.47 -14.15
N GLU A 253 15.50 3.52 -13.87
CA GLU A 253 14.67 4.73 -13.97
C GLU A 253 14.52 5.49 -12.62
N ASP A 254 14.09 6.77 -12.73
CA ASP A 254 14.12 7.82 -11.71
C ASP A 254 13.36 7.53 -10.39
N LEU A 255 13.75 8.23 -9.31
CA LEU A 255 13.11 8.23 -7.98
C LEU A 255 11.59 8.47 -8.04
N THR A 256 11.12 9.27 -9.00
CA THR A 256 9.69 9.54 -9.22
C THR A 256 8.89 8.24 -9.40
N LEU A 257 9.44 7.27 -10.12
CA LEU A 257 8.76 6.02 -10.40
C LEU A 257 8.65 5.13 -9.14
N THR A 258 9.62 5.21 -8.24
CA THR A 258 9.57 4.52 -6.94
C THR A 258 8.37 4.98 -6.12
N HIS A 259 8.08 6.29 -6.08
CA HIS A 259 6.91 6.80 -5.36
C HIS A 259 5.58 6.40 -6.01
N ILE A 260 5.53 6.31 -7.34
CA ILE A 260 4.36 5.79 -8.06
C ILE A 260 4.13 4.33 -7.69
N HIS A 261 5.18 3.50 -7.65
CA HIS A 261 5.08 2.11 -7.20
C HIS A 261 4.58 2.01 -5.75
N GLN A 262 5.10 2.84 -4.84
CA GLN A 262 4.67 2.89 -3.43
C GLN A 262 3.18 3.25 -3.30
N PHE A 263 2.74 4.27 -4.04
CA PHE A 263 1.34 4.69 -4.10
C PHE A 263 0.44 3.58 -4.67
N SER A 264 0.82 3.00 -5.81
CA SER A 264 0.08 1.91 -6.44
C SER A 264 -0.04 0.69 -5.52
N PHE A 265 1.00 0.37 -4.75
CA PHE A 265 0.95 -0.72 -3.77
C PHE A 265 -0.13 -0.49 -2.72
N VAL A 266 -0.14 0.69 -2.09
CA VAL A 266 -1.12 1.03 -1.05
C VAL A 266 -2.53 1.04 -1.62
N CYS A 267 -2.77 1.69 -2.76
CA CYS A 267 -4.08 1.67 -3.40
C CYS A 267 -4.55 0.25 -3.72
N ALA A 268 -3.69 -0.60 -4.28
CA ALA A 268 -4.05 -1.97 -4.61
C ALA A 268 -4.41 -2.79 -3.37
N VAL A 269 -3.70 -2.60 -2.24
CA VAL A 269 -4.04 -3.21 -0.95
C VAL A 269 -5.40 -2.72 -0.47
N MET A 270 -5.65 -1.42 -0.48
CA MET A 270 -6.93 -0.85 -0.06
C MET A 270 -8.11 -1.35 -0.90
N PHE A 271 -7.95 -1.40 -2.23
CA PHE A 271 -8.98 -1.95 -3.11
C PHE A 271 -9.20 -3.45 -2.87
N SER A 272 -8.14 -4.20 -2.58
CA SER A 272 -8.25 -5.63 -2.23
C SER A 272 -9.01 -5.83 -0.92
N GLN A 273 -8.72 -5.00 0.09
CA GLN A 273 -9.45 -5.01 1.36
C GLN A 273 -10.92 -4.67 1.12
N ALA A 274 -11.20 -3.56 0.43
CA ALA A 274 -12.57 -3.14 0.11
C ALA A 274 -13.35 -4.23 -0.63
N PHE A 275 -12.73 -4.88 -1.61
CA PHE A 275 -13.32 -5.98 -2.36
C PHE A 275 -13.68 -7.17 -1.45
N ILE A 276 -12.78 -7.55 -0.53
CA ILE A 276 -13.02 -8.67 0.39
C ILE A 276 -14.08 -8.33 1.43
N TYR A 277 -14.06 -7.13 2.00
CA TYR A 277 -15.12 -6.64 2.90
C TYR A 277 -16.48 -6.54 2.20
N ALA A 278 -16.52 -6.13 0.92
CA ALA A 278 -17.78 -6.07 0.19
C ALA A 278 -18.42 -7.45 -0.06
N ILE A 279 -17.62 -8.52 -0.15
CA ILE A 279 -18.11 -9.88 -0.42
C ILE A 279 -18.37 -10.66 0.88
N PHE A 280 -17.47 -10.56 1.85
CA PHE A 280 -17.47 -11.39 3.05
C PHE A 280 -17.78 -10.62 4.33
N GLY A 281 -17.90 -9.29 4.24
CA GLY A 281 -18.24 -8.44 5.36
C GLY A 281 -19.67 -8.70 5.83
N PHE A 282 -19.86 -8.72 7.14
CA PHE A 282 -21.17 -8.86 7.77
C PHE A 282 -21.33 -7.84 8.89
N ASP A 283 -22.57 -7.41 9.14
CA ASP A 283 -22.92 -6.62 10.32
C ASP A 283 -23.22 -7.56 11.49
N GLU A 284 -22.50 -7.37 12.60
CA GLU A 284 -22.71 -8.16 13.82
C GLU A 284 -24.09 -7.89 14.45
N LYS A 285 -24.63 -6.67 14.31
CA LYS A 285 -25.96 -6.30 14.79
C LYS A 285 -27.04 -7.08 14.05
N GLU A 286 -26.92 -7.21 12.72
CA GLU A 286 -27.86 -7.95 11.89
C GLU A 286 -27.85 -9.46 12.22
N LEU A 287 -26.68 -10.03 12.52
CA LEU A 287 -26.56 -11.42 12.96
C LEU A 287 -27.23 -11.68 14.32
N THR A 288 -27.07 -10.77 15.29
CA THR A 288 -27.72 -10.89 16.60
C THR A 288 -29.24 -10.73 16.52
N ASP A 289 -29.73 -9.83 15.66
CA ASP A 289 -31.16 -9.63 15.44
C ASP A 289 -31.79 -10.81 14.67
N GLY A 290 -31.07 -11.39 13.71
CA GLY A 290 -31.48 -12.61 13.02
C GLY A 290 -31.58 -13.83 13.94
N ALA A 291 -30.59 -14.01 14.83
CA ALA A 291 -30.57 -15.11 15.80
C ALA A 291 -31.69 -14.98 16.85
N SER A 292 -31.95 -13.77 17.35
CA SER A 292 -33.05 -13.54 18.30
C SER A 292 -34.42 -13.80 17.67
N ARG A 293 -34.62 -13.42 16.39
CA ARG A 293 -35.85 -13.75 15.63
C ARG A 293 -36.00 -15.24 15.36
N SER A 294 -34.93 -15.97 15.04
CA SER A 294 -35.02 -17.42 14.82
C SER A 294 -35.29 -18.17 16.13
N PHE A 295 -34.73 -17.70 17.24
CA PHE A 295 -35.05 -18.20 18.58
C PHE A 295 -36.52 -17.96 18.92
N LEU A 296 -37.07 -16.76 18.66
CA LEU A 296 -38.50 -16.50 18.89
C LEU A 296 -39.42 -17.37 18.00
N LEU A 297 -39.01 -17.66 16.76
CA LEU A 297 -39.76 -18.52 15.85
C LEU A 297 -39.70 -20.01 16.22
N SER A 298 -38.71 -20.47 16.99
CA SER A 298 -38.66 -21.86 17.46
C SER A 298 -39.51 -22.13 18.70
N PHE A 299 -40.00 -21.07 19.37
CA PHE A 299 -40.92 -21.15 20.50
C PHE A 299 -42.40 -20.97 20.12
N LEU A 300 -42.71 -20.65 18.86
CA LEU A 300 -44.06 -20.55 18.31
C LEU A 300 -44.42 -21.80 17.51
#